data_AF-A0A3L7CES5-F1
#
_entry.id   AF-A0A3L7CES5-F1
#
_cell.length_a   1.000
_cell.length_b   1.000
_cell.length_c   1.000
_cell.angle_alpha   90.00
_cell.angle_beta   90.00
_cell.angle_gamma   90.00
#
_symmetry.space_group_name_H-M   'P 1'
#
loop_
_entity.id
_entity.type
_entity.pdbx_description
1 polymer ?
#
loop_
_entity_poly.entity_id
_entity_poly.type
_entity_poly.pdbx_seq_one_letter_code
_entity_poly.pdbx_strand_id
1 'polypeptide(L)'
;AKTVQAKKPGTYGIALPGNSELPFYSFLWGAGAEIATKDGDTWKSGYNTPEAQKAVKFWTDLVTVHKVAPPAAAGWNEVDARTQFATGKAAMAFAGSWQGGAMKKDNPEIEKVWGTFPIPGPDGKPAPAFAGGSDIALWKDSKRQDLAWDYLT
;
A
#
# COMPACT_ATOMS: atom_id res chain seq x y z
N ALA A 1 -0.46 -9.42 -13.37
CA ALA A 1 -1.08 -10.32 -12.37
C ALA A 1 -1.65 -11.60 -13.00
N LYS A 2 -2.75 -11.54 -13.79
CA LYS A 2 -3.37 -12.74 -14.42
C LYS A 2 -2.39 -13.62 -15.20
N THR A 3 -1.51 -13.00 -16.00
CA THR A 3 -0.47 -13.72 -16.77
C THR A 3 0.44 -14.56 -15.88
N VAL A 4 0.78 -14.10 -14.68
CA VAL A 4 1.64 -14.86 -13.76
C VAL A 4 0.87 -16.03 -13.16
N GLN A 5 -0.39 -15.84 -12.74
CA GLN A 5 -1.23 -16.93 -12.24
C GLN A 5 -1.44 -18.04 -13.27
N ALA A 6 -1.63 -17.67 -14.54
CA ALA A 6 -1.77 -18.62 -15.63
C ALA A 6 -0.49 -19.47 -15.84
N LYS A 7 0.70 -18.87 -15.66
CA LYS A 7 1.98 -19.56 -15.79
C LYS A 7 2.41 -20.34 -14.54
N LYS A 8 1.90 -19.96 -13.36
CA LYS A 8 2.21 -20.60 -12.07
C LYS A 8 0.90 -20.87 -11.29
N PRO A 9 0.20 -21.98 -11.59
CA PRO A 9 -0.98 -22.38 -10.85
C PRO A 9 -0.68 -22.50 -9.34
N GLY A 10 -1.58 -21.99 -8.49
CA GLY A 10 -1.41 -21.97 -7.03
C GLY A 10 -0.66 -20.75 -6.48
N THR A 11 -0.15 -19.86 -7.33
CA THR A 11 0.42 -18.56 -6.93
C THR A 11 -0.61 -17.45 -7.12
N TYR A 12 -0.70 -16.51 -6.18
CA TYR A 12 -1.52 -15.30 -6.34
C TYR A 12 -0.83 -14.32 -7.29
N GLY A 13 -1.63 -13.63 -8.11
CA GLY A 13 -1.11 -12.61 -9.00
C GLY A 13 -0.54 -11.42 -8.25
N ILE A 14 -1.19 -11.05 -7.13
CA ILE A 14 -0.75 -9.98 -6.23
C ILE A 14 -1.22 -10.25 -4.80
N ALA A 15 -0.39 -9.93 -3.81
CA ALA A 15 -0.80 -9.83 -2.42
C ALA A 15 -1.35 -8.42 -2.17
N LEU A 16 -2.65 -8.34 -1.90
CA LEU A 16 -3.36 -7.10 -1.63
C LEU A 16 -3.50 -6.91 -0.11
N PRO A 17 -2.98 -5.83 0.49
CA PRO A 17 -3.25 -5.51 1.88
C PRO A 17 -4.62 -4.82 1.98
N GLY A 18 -5.70 -5.61 1.99
CA GLY A 18 -7.07 -5.10 1.87
C GLY A 18 -7.54 -4.21 3.01
N ASN A 19 -6.90 -4.27 4.19
CA ASN A 19 -7.21 -3.41 5.32
C ASN A 19 -6.21 -2.24 5.52
N SER A 20 -5.29 -2.02 4.57
CA SER A 20 -4.36 -0.87 4.58
C SER A 20 -4.71 0.11 3.47
N GLU A 21 -4.83 1.39 3.83
CA GLU A 21 -5.12 2.47 2.89
C GLU A 21 -3.88 2.97 2.14
N LEU A 22 -2.67 2.71 2.65
CA LEU A 22 -1.44 3.33 2.13
C LEU A 22 -1.22 3.07 0.62
N PRO A 23 -1.24 1.81 0.14
CA PRO A 23 -1.11 1.57 -1.29
C PRO A 23 -2.37 1.93 -2.08
N PHE A 24 -3.54 1.95 -1.44
CA PHE A 24 -4.79 2.34 -2.08
C PHE A 24 -4.77 3.82 -2.51
N TYR A 25 -4.11 4.71 -1.76
CA TYR A 25 -4.02 6.13 -2.13
C TYR A 25 -3.40 6.37 -3.52
N SER A 26 -2.46 5.53 -3.95
CA SER A 26 -1.94 5.64 -5.33
C SER A 26 -3.00 5.37 -6.40
N PHE A 27 -3.98 4.49 -6.12
CA PHE A 27 -5.12 4.26 -7.01
C PHE A 27 -6.14 5.38 -6.93
N LEU A 28 -6.35 5.96 -5.75
CA LEU A 28 -7.21 7.12 -5.54
C LEU A 28 -6.71 8.34 -6.34
N TRP A 29 -5.45 8.71 -6.13
CA TRP A 29 -4.81 9.82 -6.85
C TRP A 29 -4.62 9.53 -8.33
N GLY A 30 -4.26 8.29 -8.68
CA GLY A 30 -4.17 7.86 -10.08
C GLY A 30 -5.50 7.96 -10.83
N ALA A 31 -6.64 7.82 -10.14
CA ALA A 31 -7.96 8.04 -10.69
C ALA A 31 -8.37 9.52 -10.76
N GLY A 32 -7.54 10.43 -10.24
CA GLY A 32 -7.81 11.86 -10.19
C GLY A 32 -8.64 12.32 -8.99
N ALA A 33 -8.79 11.47 -7.97
CA ALA A 33 -9.46 11.82 -6.71
C ALA A 33 -8.45 12.18 -5.61
N GLU A 34 -8.94 12.77 -4.53
CA GLU A 34 -8.15 13.13 -3.35
C GLU A 34 -8.75 12.50 -2.09
N ILE A 35 -7.96 12.31 -1.03
CA ILE A 35 -8.45 11.80 0.26
C ILE A 35 -9.46 12.80 0.86
N ALA A 36 -9.09 14.08 0.87
CA ALA A 36 -9.92 15.18 1.31
C ALA A 36 -9.60 16.46 0.52
N THR A 37 -10.62 17.26 0.25
CA THR A 37 -10.48 18.57 -0.40
C THR A 37 -10.81 19.68 0.58
N LYS A 38 -10.09 20.80 0.49
CA LYS A 38 -10.34 21.96 1.33
C LYS A 38 -11.55 22.73 0.80
N ASP A 39 -12.48 23.06 1.69
CA ASP A 39 -13.66 23.88 1.42
C ASP A 39 -13.74 25.01 2.46
N GLY A 40 -13.27 26.19 2.07
CA GLY A 40 -13.03 27.31 2.99
C GLY A 40 -12.05 26.90 4.09
N ASP A 41 -12.50 26.98 5.34
CA ASP A 41 -11.73 26.57 6.53
C ASP A 41 -11.99 25.12 6.95
N THR A 42 -12.78 24.37 6.18
CA THR A 42 -13.16 22.98 6.48
C THR A 42 -12.56 22.01 5.48
N TRP A 43 -12.55 20.73 5.85
CA TRP A 43 -12.17 19.63 4.95
C TRP A 43 -13.39 18.79 4.62
N LYS A 44 -13.57 18.48 3.34
CA LYS A 44 -14.59 17.56 2.84
C LYS A 44 -13.94 16.28 2.34
N SER A 45 -14.60 15.15 2.58
CA SER A 45 -14.16 13.85 2.05
C SER A 45 -14.11 13.88 0.53
N GLY A 46 -12.99 13.45 -0.06
CA GLY A 46 -12.86 13.33 -1.51
C GLY A 46 -13.39 11.99 -2.06
N TYR A 47 -13.87 11.10 -1.19
CA TYR A 47 -14.41 9.79 -1.57
C TYR A 47 -15.78 9.83 -2.25
N ASN A 48 -16.50 10.96 -2.17
CA ASN A 48 -17.83 11.10 -2.77
C ASN A 48 -17.77 11.61 -4.23
N THR A 49 -16.79 11.13 -5.00
CA THR A 49 -16.58 11.51 -6.40
C THR A 49 -16.63 10.26 -7.30
N PRO A 50 -17.06 10.37 -8.57
CA PRO A 50 -16.99 9.27 -9.53
C PRO A 50 -15.58 8.69 -9.68
N GLU A 51 -14.55 9.54 -9.57
CA GLU A 51 -13.14 9.19 -9.64
C GLU A 51 -12.75 8.29 -8.46
N ALA A 52 -13.11 8.67 -7.23
CA ALA A 52 -12.84 7.86 -6.05
C ALA A 52 -13.58 6.51 -6.10
N GLN A 53 -14.84 6.51 -6.55
CA GLN A 53 -15.61 5.28 -6.72
C GLN A 53 -14.96 4.32 -7.74
N LYS A 54 -14.37 4.84 -8.83
CA LYS A 54 -13.60 4.02 -9.78
C LYS A 54 -12.37 3.40 -9.12
N ALA A 55 -11.64 4.15 -8.29
CA ALA A 55 -10.48 3.63 -7.56
C ALA A 55 -10.87 2.51 -6.58
N VAL A 56 -11.90 2.73 -5.76
CA VAL A 56 -12.43 1.71 -4.82
C VAL A 56 -12.91 0.48 -5.57
N LYS A 57 -13.63 0.67 -6.68
CA LYS A 57 -14.10 -0.43 -7.52
C LYS A 57 -12.91 -1.23 -8.08
N PHE A 58 -11.90 -0.57 -8.65
CA PHE A 58 -10.73 -1.26 -9.17
C PHE A 58 -10.00 -2.05 -8.08
N TRP A 59 -9.79 -1.44 -6.91
CA TRP A 59 -9.15 -2.09 -5.76
C TRP A 59 -9.89 -3.36 -5.32
N THR A 60 -11.21 -3.30 -5.20
CA THR A 60 -12.05 -4.45 -4.83
C THR A 60 -12.16 -5.49 -5.95
N ASP A 61 -12.22 -5.06 -7.20
CA ASP A 61 -12.29 -5.93 -8.39
C ASP A 61 -11.04 -6.83 -8.50
N LEU A 62 -9.88 -6.44 -7.97
CA LEU A 62 -8.68 -7.30 -7.91
C LEU A 62 -8.98 -8.63 -7.20
N VAL A 63 -9.85 -8.61 -6.19
CA VAL A 63 -10.29 -9.79 -5.44
C VAL A 63 -11.54 -10.39 -6.07
N THR A 64 -12.59 -9.59 -6.27
CA THR A 64 -13.94 -10.10 -6.56
C THR A 64 -14.16 -10.49 -8.02
N VAL A 65 -13.57 -9.75 -8.96
CA VAL A 65 -13.79 -9.93 -10.40
C VAL A 65 -12.58 -10.61 -11.05
N HIS A 66 -11.40 -10.05 -10.81
CA HIS A 66 -10.16 -10.49 -11.45
C HIS A 66 -9.55 -11.71 -10.77
N LYS A 67 -9.87 -11.95 -9.49
CA LYS A 67 -9.39 -13.09 -8.69
C LYS A 67 -7.86 -13.22 -8.70
N VAL A 68 -7.18 -12.07 -8.77
CA VAL A 68 -5.71 -11.99 -8.78
C VAL A 68 -5.12 -11.96 -7.37
N ALA A 69 -5.95 -11.63 -6.37
CA ALA A 69 -5.72 -11.80 -4.95
C ALA A 69 -6.80 -12.72 -4.36
N PRO A 70 -6.51 -13.50 -3.30
CA PRO A 70 -7.48 -14.39 -2.68
C PRO A 70 -8.50 -13.62 -1.82
N PRO A 71 -9.68 -14.19 -1.51
CA PRO A 71 -10.67 -13.54 -0.63
C PRO A 71 -10.13 -13.15 0.75
N ALA A 72 -9.20 -13.94 1.31
CA ALA A 72 -8.55 -13.64 2.58
C ALA A 72 -7.80 -12.29 2.59
N ALA A 73 -7.42 -11.79 1.41
CA ALA A 73 -6.74 -10.51 1.26
C ALA A 73 -7.55 -9.31 1.78
N ALA A 74 -8.87 -9.42 1.85
CA ALA A 74 -9.72 -8.39 2.46
C ALA A 74 -9.36 -8.14 3.94
N GLY A 75 -8.84 -9.15 4.65
CA GLY A 75 -8.41 -9.04 6.04
C GLY A 75 -6.91 -8.84 6.24
N TRP A 76 -6.12 -8.80 5.17
CA TRP A 76 -4.66 -8.68 5.25
C TRP A 76 -4.22 -7.25 5.46
N ASN A 77 -3.29 -7.06 6.40
CA ASN A 77 -2.50 -5.84 6.52
C ASN A 77 -1.23 -5.89 5.65
N GLU A 78 -0.43 -4.84 5.77
CA GLU A 78 0.85 -4.74 5.07
C GLU A 78 1.83 -5.87 5.41
N VAL A 79 1.87 -6.31 6.66
CA VAL A 79 2.74 -7.41 7.11
C VAL A 79 2.27 -8.74 6.52
N ASP A 80 0.96 -8.98 6.50
CA ASP A 80 0.39 -10.18 5.88
C ASP A 80 0.72 -10.22 4.39
N ALA A 81 0.46 -9.13 3.65
CA ALA A 81 0.73 -9.05 2.22
C ALA A 81 2.23 -9.23 1.91
N ARG A 82 3.11 -8.58 2.70
CA ARG A 82 4.57 -8.79 2.62
C ARG A 82 4.95 -10.24 2.80
N THR A 83 4.39 -10.89 3.82
CA THR A 83 4.70 -12.30 4.15
C THR A 83 4.29 -13.22 3.00
N GLN A 84 3.13 -13.00 2.38
CA GLN A 84 2.70 -13.78 1.21
C GLN A 84 3.65 -13.64 0.02
N PHE A 85 4.18 -12.44 -0.21
CA PHE A 85 5.17 -12.20 -1.26
C PHE A 85 6.54 -12.82 -0.93
N ALA A 86 7.06 -12.56 0.27
CA ALA A 86 8.35 -13.07 0.73
C ALA A 86 8.41 -14.60 0.70
N THR A 87 7.30 -15.28 1.02
CA THR A 87 7.19 -16.75 1.01
C THR A 87 6.83 -17.33 -0.37
N GLY A 88 6.77 -16.50 -1.41
CA GLY A 88 6.52 -16.93 -2.79
C GLY A 88 5.06 -17.33 -3.08
N LYS A 89 4.12 -17.08 -2.17
CA LYS A 89 2.69 -17.32 -2.38
C LYS A 89 2.06 -16.30 -3.32
N ALA A 90 2.61 -15.08 -3.36
CA ALA A 90 2.21 -14.05 -4.32
C ALA A 90 3.39 -13.63 -5.21
N ALA A 91 3.10 -13.37 -6.49
CA ALA A 91 4.11 -12.94 -7.45
C ALA A 91 4.44 -11.44 -7.42
N MET A 92 3.54 -10.64 -6.85
CA MET A 92 3.70 -9.19 -6.65
C MET A 92 3.08 -8.83 -5.31
N ALA A 93 3.48 -7.71 -4.72
CA ALA A 93 2.83 -7.10 -3.57
C ALA A 93 2.93 -5.58 -3.67
N PHE A 94 2.01 -4.89 -3.00
CA PHE A 94 2.21 -3.49 -2.68
C PHE A 94 3.02 -3.40 -1.38
N ALA A 95 4.12 -2.65 -1.41
CA ALA A 95 5.01 -2.47 -0.27
C ALA A 95 5.68 -1.10 -0.31
N GLY A 96 5.96 -0.56 0.88
CA GLY A 96 6.83 0.61 1.06
C GLY A 96 8.30 0.24 1.21
N SER A 97 9.18 1.24 1.07
CA SER A 97 10.65 1.05 1.18
C SER A 97 11.09 0.47 2.53
N TRP A 98 10.37 0.78 3.61
CA TRP A 98 10.62 0.27 4.96
C TRP A 98 10.49 -1.25 5.09
N GLN A 99 9.78 -1.91 4.16
CA GLN A 99 9.54 -3.35 4.26
C GLN A 99 10.71 -4.21 3.81
N GLY A 100 11.69 -3.69 3.07
CA GLY A 100 12.77 -4.49 2.48
C GLY A 100 13.55 -5.32 3.51
N GLY A 101 13.92 -4.71 4.64
CA GLY A 101 14.62 -5.42 5.72
C GLY A 101 13.78 -6.52 6.36
N ALA A 102 12.49 -6.28 6.56
CA ALA A 102 11.57 -7.29 7.09
C ALA A 102 11.32 -8.42 6.08
N MET A 103 11.26 -8.10 4.79
CA MET A 103 11.08 -9.08 3.72
C MET A 103 12.29 -10.03 3.63
N LYS A 104 13.52 -9.49 3.76
CA LYS A 104 14.74 -10.28 3.90
C LYS A 104 14.72 -11.17 5.14
N LYS A 105 14.20 -10.66 6.27
CA LYS A 105 14.08 -11.44 7.51
C LYS A 105 13.09 -12.60 7.35
N ASP A 106 11.96 -12.38 6.69
CA ASP A 106 10.95 -13.42 6.45
C ASP A 106 11.46 -14.53 5.52
N ASN A 107 12.23 -14.17 4.49
CA ASN A 107 12.87 -15.11 3.59
C ASN A 107 14.14 -14.51 2.96
N PRO A 108 15.34 -14.84 3.44
CA PRO A 108 16.59 -14.28 2.90
C PRO A 108 16.81 -14.58 1.41
N GLU A 109 16.29 -15.70 0.91
CA GLU A 109 16.45 -16.10 -0.49
C GLU A 109 15.64 -15.22 -1.46
N ILE A 110 14.63 -14.49 -0.95
CA ILE A 110 13.83 -13.59 -1.79
C ILE A 110 14.71 -12.52 -2.44
N GLU A 111 15.79 -12.07 -1.77
CA GLU A 111 16.71 -11.03 -2.25
C GLU A 111 17.33 -11.35 -3.61
N LYS A 112 17.36 -12.62 -4.02
CA LYS A 112 17.92 -13.05 -5.29
C LYS A 112 16.95 -12.88 -6.47
N VAL A 113 15.66 -12.67 -6.21
CA VAL A 113 14.59 -12.87 -7.22
C VAL A 113 13.53 -11.77 -7.26
N TRP A 114 13.62 -10.73 -6.43
CA TRP A 114 12.67 -9.62 -6.42
C TRP A 114 13.28 -8.31 -6.92
N GLY A 115 12.39 -7.37 -7.28
CA GLY A 115 12.74 -6.00 -7.63
C GLY A 115 11.56 -5.09 -7.37
N THR A 116 11.75 -3.79 -7.60
CA THR A 116 10.72 -2.76 -7.40
C THR A 116 10.48 -1.97 -8.67
N PHE A 117 9.26 -1.46 -8.78
CA PHE A 117 8.88 -0.47 -9.78
C PHE A 117 7.72 0.38 -9.21
N PRO A 118 7.51 1.61 -9.71
CA PRO A 118 6.39 2.44 -9.26
C PRO A 118 5.05 1.77 -9.54
N ILE A 119 4.06 2.02 -8.68
CA ILE A 119 2.68 1.58 -8.94
C ILE A 119 2.22 2.22 -10.26
N PRO A 120 1.77 1.45 -11.26
CA PRO A 120 1.31 2.00 -12.53
C PRO A 120 -0.06 2.66 -12.35
N GLY A 121 -0.20 3.88 -12.87
CA GLY A 121 -1.45 4.60 -13.02
C GLY A 121 -2.25 4.12 -14.23
N PRO A 122 -3.51 4.59 -14.37
CA PRO A 122 -4.41 4.17 -15.45
C PRO A 122 -3.95 4.60 -16.85
N ASP A 123 -3.08 5.61 -16.96
CA ASP A 123 -2.48 6.06 -18.21
C ASP A 123 -1.16 5.34 -18.54
N GLY A 124 -0.76 4.35 -17.73
CA GLY A 124 0.49 3.60 -17.86
C GLY A 124 1.73 4.31 -17.31
N LYS A 125 1.61 5.55 -16.83
CA LYS A 125 2.70 6.26 -16.13
C LYS A 125 2.68 5.89 -14.64
N PRO A 126 3.75 6.17 -13.89
CA PRO A 126 3.73 6.02 -12.43
C PRO A 126 2.56 6.80 -11.79
N ALA A 127 1.77 6.11 -10.97
CA ALA A 127 0.77 6.74 -10.11
C ALA A 127 1.48 7.55 -8.99
N PRO A 128 0.84 8.61 -8.47
CA PRO A 128 1.34 9.29 -7.28
C PRO A 128 1.52 8.29 -6.12
N ALA A 129 2.68 8.32 -5.47
CA ALA A 129 3.01 7.40 -4.39
C ALA A 129 2.74 8.05 -3.03
N PHE A 130 2.27 7.25 -2.07
CA PHE A 130 2.10 7.72 -0.70
C PHE A 130 3.48 7.97 -0.08
N ALA A 131 3.78 9.24 0.21
CA ALA A 131 4.97 9.65 0.93
C ALA A 131 4.73 9.47 2.44
N GLY A 132 4.88 8.23 2.91
CA GLY A 132 4.70 7.87 4.31
C GLY A 132 5.94 8.10 5.18
N GLY A 133 5.79 7.79 6.46
CA GLY A 133 6.85 7.86 7.45
C GLY A 133 6.30 7.95 8.86
N SER A 134 7.15 8.33 9.80
CA SER A 134 6.74 8.70 11.15
C SER A 134 7.45 9.98 11.51
N ASP A 135 6.67 10.95 12.00
CA ASP A 135 7.21 12.15 12.62
C ASP A 135 7.51 11.86 14.09
N ILE A 136 8.58 12.46 14.61
CA ILE A 136 8.85 12.46 16.05
C ILE A 136 8.26 13.75 16.60
N ALA A 137 7.39 13.63 17.60
CA ALA A 137 6.72 14.76 18.22
C ALA A 137 7.10 14.88 19.71
N LEU A 138 7.18 16.13 20.18
CA LEU A 138 7.36 16.43 21.58
C LEU A 138 5.99 16.61 22.24
N TRP A 139 5.70 15.79 23.25
CA TRP A 139 4.46 15.89 24.02
C TRP A 139 4.43 17.13 24.92
N LYS A 140 3.39 17.96 24.77
CA LYS A 140 3.21 19.23 25.50
C LYS A 140 3.29 19.08 27.02
N ASP A 141 2.89 17.95 27.56
CA ASP A 141 2.81 17.66 28.99
C ASP A 141 4.04 16.90 29.54
N SER A 142 5.02 16.55 28.70
CA SER A 142 6.26 15.90 29.13
C SER A 142 6.94 16.72 30.22
N LYS A 143 7.30 16.06 31.33
CA LYS A 143 8.07 16.68 32.44
C LYS A 143 9.57 16.77 32.16
N ARG A 144 9.99 16.41 30.95
CA ARG A 144 11.39 16.37 30.49
C ARG A 144 11.48 16.98 29.09
N GLN A 145 10.95 18.19 28.94
CA GLN A 145 10.92 18.92 27.66
C GLN A 145 12.33 19.03 27.05
N ASP A 146 13.31 19.48 27.85
CA ASP A 146 14.68 19.69 27.37
C ASP A 146 15.34 18.40 26.89
N LEU A 147 15.19 17.28 27.61
CA LEU A 147 15.73 15.98 27.19
C LEU A 147 15.01 15.41 25.95
N ALA A 148 13.70 15.62 25.86
CA ALA A 148 12.94 15.21 24.69
C ALA A 148 13.34 16.03 23.45
N TRP A 149 13.64 17.31 23.62
CA TRP A 149 14.16 18.17 22.57
C TRP A 149 15.59 17.78 22.17
N ASP A 150 16.46 17.51 23.14
CA ASP A 150 17.83 17.02 22.88
C ASP A 150 17.84 15.69 22.11
N TYR A 151 16.87 14.80 22.37
CA TYR A 151 16.71 13.57 21.58
C TYR A 151 16.27 13.83 20.12
N LEU A 152 15.53 14.92 19.88
CA LEU A 152 14.97 15.28 18.58
C LEU A 152 15.99 15.94 17.63
N THR A 153 17.03 16.59 18.16
CA THR A 153 17.98 17.44 17.42
C THR A 153 19.39 16.90 17.42
#